data_AF-A0A257LZR6-F1
#
_entry.id   AF-A0A257LZR6-F1
#
_cell.length_a   1.000
_cell.length_b   1.000
_cell.length_c   1.000
_cell.angle_alpha   90.00
_cell.angle_beta   90.00
_cell.angle_gamma   90.00
#
_symmetry.space_group_name_H-M   'P 1'
#
loop_
_entity.id
_entity.type
_entity.pdbx_description
1 polymer ?
#
loop_
_entity_poly.entity_id
_entity_poly.type
_entity_poly.pdbx_seq_one_letter_code
_entity_poly.pdbx_strand_id
1 'polypeptide(L)'
;MNVKKGQFLAPWDTVNIADKLRSFGCERFLITERGTTFGYNNLVTDMRSLYWMRKEGLPVIFDATHSVQRPGGLGGTTGGDGELAPVLARAAVATGVEGVFMETHSDPANAMSDGPNQIPLEFMEDLLVKLIAIHHAAHG
;
A
#
# COMPACT_ATOMS: atom_id res chain seq x y z
N MET A 1 -15.32 -4.42 3.16
CA MET A 1 -14.59 -3.38 3.95
C MET A 1 -13.12 -3.44 3.57
N ASN A 2 -12.41 -2.32 3.45
CA ASN A 2 -10.94 -2.34 3.30
C ASN A 2 -10.32 -1.54 4.44
N VAL A 3 -9.51 -2.18 5.28
CA VAL A 3 -8.87 -1.55 6.43
C VAL A 3 -7.44 -1.20 6.06
N LYS A 4 -7.10 0.09 6.13
CA LYS A 4 -5.72 0.55 6.07
C LYS A 4 -5.04 0.23 7.41
N LYS A 5 -3.97 -0.57 7.41
CA LYS A 5 -3.16 -0.81 8.61
C LYS A 5 -2.62 0.52 9.12
N GLY A 6 -2.84 0.80 10.41
CA GLY A 6 -2.29 1.99 11.05
C GLY A 6 -0.77 2.02 10.99
N GLN A 7 -0.18 3.20 10.78
CA GLN A 7 1.28 3.39 10.68
C GLN A 7 2.02 3.02 11.98
N PHE A 8 1.29 2.87 13.08
CA PHE A 8 1.80 2.49 14.41
C PHE A 8 1.60 1.00 14.73
N LEU A 9 0.90 0.24 13.86
CA LEU A 9 0.59 -1.17 14.13
C LEU A 9 1.66 -2.11 13.59
N ALA A 10 2.00 -3.10 14.40
CA ALA A 10 2.70 -4.28 13.90
C ALA A 10 1.75 -5.14 13.04
N PRO A 11 2.29 -5.91 12.08
CA PRO A 11 1.46 -6.69 11.16
C PRO A 11 0.59 -7.75 11.86
N TRP A 12 1.09 -8.44 12.87
CA TRP A 12 0.33 -9.46 13.61
C TRP A 12 -0.85 -8.89 14.42
N ASP A 13 -0.82 -7.60 14.76
CA ASP A 13 -1.93 -6.96 15.49
C ASP A 13 -3.18 -6.76 14.61
N THR A 14 -3.04 -6.90 13.28
CA THR A 14 -4.17 -6.81 12.34
C THR A 14 -5.17 -7.96 12.48
N VAL A 15 -4.76 -9.09 13.05
CA VAL A 15 -5.67 -10.23 13.34
C VAL A 15 -6.81 -9.79 14.26
N ASN A 16 -6.52 -8.98 15.28
CA ASN A 16 -7.55 -8.45 16.18
C ASN A 16 -8.59 -7.57 15.46
N ILE A 17 -8.19 -6.89 14.36
CA ILE A 17 -9.12 -6.11 13.54
C ILE A 17 -9.99 -7.05 12.70
N ALA A 18 -9.39 -8.08 12.10
CA ALA A 18 -10.11 -9.09 11.35
C ALA A 18 -11.14 -9.83 12.22
N ASP A 19 -10.78 -10.21 13.44
CA ASP A 19 -11.68 -10.91 14.35
C ASP A 19 -12.85 -10.04 14.80
N LYS A 20 -12.61 -8.73 15.01
CA LYS A 20 -13.71 -7.77 15.23
C LYS A 20 -14.64 -7.71 14.02
N LEU A 21 -14.11 -7.63 12.80
CA LEU A 21 -14.95 -7.60 11.59
C LEU A 21 -15.81 -8.86 11.49
N ARG A 22 -15.21 -10.04 11.70
CA ARG A 22 -15.91 -11.34 11.71
C ARG A 22 -16.96 -11.43 12.82
N SER A 23 -16.68 -10.92 14.02
CA SER A 23 -17.64 -10.96 15.13
C SER A 23 -18.92 -10.16 14.86
N PHE A 24 -18.87 -9.21 13.92
CA PHE A 24 -20.03 -8.47 13.42
C PHE A 24 -20.55 -8.97 12.06
N GLY A 25 -20.15 -10.18 11.63
CA GLY A 25 -20.60 -10.82 10.40
C GLY A 25 -19.96 -10.28 9.11
N CYS A 26 -18.89 -9.50 9.21
CA CYS A 26 -18.16 -9.01 8.04
C CYS A 26 -17.10 -10.02 7.60
N GLU A 27 -17.48 -10.94 6.72
CA GLU A 27 -16.56 -11.96 6.15
C GLU A 27 -15.79 -11.45 4.92
N ARG A 28 -16.26 -10.38 4.28
CA ARG A 28 -15.63 -9.78 3.09
C ARG A 28 -14.89 -8.51 3.46
N PHE A 29 -13.65 -8.67 3.87
CA PHE A 29 -12.75 -7.56 4.12
C PHE A 29 -11.38 -7.74 3.47
N LEU A 30 -10.62 -6.64 3.43
CA LEU A 30 -9.24 -6.57 2.96
C LEU A 30 -8.42 -5.85 4.03
N ILE A 31 -7.14 -6.19 4.17
CA ILE A 31 -6.17 -5.48 5.00
C ILE A 31 -5.11 -4.88 4.08
N THR A 32 -4.94 -3.57 4.13
CA THR A 32 -4.03 -2.85 3.25
C THR A 32 -2.79 -2.36 4.01
N GLU A 33 -1.61 -2.82 3.59
CA GLU A 33 -0.33 -2.23 3.99
C GLU A 33 -0.15 -0.85 3.33
N ARG A 34 0.31 0.13 4.10
CA ARG A 34 0.52 1.52 3.65
C ARG A 34 1.77 2.18 4.27
N GLY A 35 2.69 1.38 4.77
CA GLY A 35 3.88 1.82 5.49
C GLY A 35 3.66 1.98 7.00
N THR A 36 4.79 1.98 7.72
CA THR A 36 4.88 2.12 9.18
C THR A 36 5.77 3.32 9.50
N THR A 37 5.46 4.06 10.57
CA THR A 37 6.24 5.22 11.02
C THR A 37 7.71 4.85 11.21
N PHE A 38 8.61 5.59 10.57
CA PHE A 38 10.05 5.38 10.66
C PHE A 38 10.78 6.68 10.98
N GLY A 39 10.82 7.02 12.27
CA GLY A 39 11.25 8.35 12.71
C GLY A 39 10.20 9.42 12.39
N TYR A 40 10.64 10.68 12.31
CA TYR A 40 9.76 11.80 12.03
C TYR A 40 9.55 12.01 10.53
N ASN A 41 8.29 12.30 10.15
CA ASN A 41 7.89 12.67 8.79
C ASN A 41 8.30 11.65 7.71
N ASN A 42 8.39 10.38 8.08
CA ASN A 42 8.83 9.33 7.18
C ASN A 42 8.14 7.99 7.48
N LEU A 43 8.05 7.18 6.43
CA LEU A 43 7.49 5.83 6.48
C LEU A 43 8.49 4.83 5.91
N VAL A 44 8.41 3.60 6.40
CA VAL A 44 9.08 2.45 5.80
C VAL A 44 8.05 1.37 5.51
N THR A 45 8.16 0.74 4.35
CA THR A 45 7.40 -0.47 4.04
C THR A 45 8.24 -1.67 4.39
N ASP A 46 7.83 -2.39 5.43
CA ASP A 46 8.42 -3.67 5.79
C ASP A 46 7.77 -4.77 4.95
N MET A 47 8.43 -5.25 3.89
CA MET A 47 7.88 -6.31 3.02
C MET A 47 7.58 -7.61 3.78
N ARG A 48 8.19 -7.85 4.96
CA ARG A 48 7.87 -9.00 5.82
C ARG A 48 6.43 -8.92 6.34
N SER A 49 5.86 -7.73 6.45
CA SER A 49 4.48 -7.52 6.90
C SER A 49 3.49 -8.24 5.98
N LEU A 50 3.73 -8.20 4.67
CA LEU A 50 2.89 -8.83 3.65
C LEU A 50 2.84 -10.34 3.88
N TYR A 51 4.00 -10.96 4.10
CA TYR A 51 4.09 -12.39 4.41
C TYR A 51 3.39 -12.74 5.72
N TRP A 52 3.67 -12.01 6.80
CA TRP A 52 3.09 -12.32 8.12
C TRP A 52 1.57 -12.16 8.16
N MET A 53 1.01 -11.10 7.57
CA MET A 53 -0.45 -10.93 7.51
C MET A 53 -1.12 -12.02 6.67
N ARG A 54 -0.51 -12.42 5.54
CA ARG A 54 -1.04 -13.52 4.72
C ARG A 54 -0.94 -14.87 5.43
N LYS A 55 0.11 -15.11 6.21
CA LYS A 55 0.26 -16.33 7.02
C LYS A 55 -0.89 -16.50 8.03
N GLU A 56 -1.45 -15.40 8.52
CA GLU A 56 -2.65 -15.39 9.39
C GLU A 56 -3.97 -15.52 8.60
N GLY A 57 -3.90 -15.81 7.29
CA GLY A 57 -5.07 -15.99 6.42
C GLY A 57 -5.80 -14.69 6.08
N LEU A 58 -5.15 -13.53 6.20
CA LEU A 58 -5.73 -12.24 5.85
C LEU A 58 -5.54 -11.94 4.36
N PRO A 59 -6.56 -11.43 3.65
CA PRO A 59 -6.41 -10.95 2.28
C PRO A 59 -5.72 -9.57 2.27
N VAL A 60 -4.48 -9.53 1.77
CA VAL A 60 -3.57 -8.40 1.85
C VAL A 60 -3.53 -7.62 0.54
N ILE A 61 -3.72 -6.31 0.65
CA ILE A 61 -3.49 -5.34 -0.42
C ILE A 61 -2.24 -4.52 -0.07
N PHE A 62 -1.49 -4.11 -1.08
CA PHE A 62 -0.40 -3.13 -0.90
C PHE A 62 -0.76 -1.78 -1.49
N ASP A 63 -0.76 -0.73 -0.66
CA ASP A 63 -0.94 0.66 -1.09
C ASP A 63 0.40 1.26 -1.50
N ALA A 64 0.65 1.39 -2.80
CA ALA A 64 1.94 1.85 -3.29
C ALA A 64 2.14 3.35 -3.10
N THR A 65 1.08 4.16 -3.21
CA THR A 65 1.18 5.62 -3.20
C THR A 65 1.29 6.16 -1.78
N HIS A 66 0.51 5.67 -0.82
CA HIS A 66 0.61 6.14 0.57
C HIS A 66 1.81 5.55 1.33
N SER A 67 2.43 4.50 0.80
CA SER A 67 3.65 3.91 1.38
C SER A 67 4.91 4.74 1.13
N VAL A 68 4.88 5.62 0.13
CA VAL A 68 5.98 6.56 -0.20
C VAL A 68 5.71 7.98 0.32
N GLN A 69 4.67 8.12 1.14
CA GLN A 69 4.24 9.36 1.71
C GLN A 69 5.23 9.85 2.77
N ARG A 70 5.44 11.17 2.84
CA ARG A 70 6.20 11.84 3.91
C ARG A 70 5.26 12.67 4.77
N PRO A 71 4.66 12.10 5.85
CA PRO A 71 3.59 12.73 6.60
C PRO A 71 4.03 14.08 7.19
N GLY A 72 3.30 15.16 6.88
CA GLY A 72 3.65 16.52 7.32
C GLY A 72 4.99 17.04 6.78
N GLY A 73 5.57 16.40 5.77
CA GLY A 73 6.91 16.71 5.24
C GLY A 73 7.04 18.08 4.58
N LEU A 74 5.93 18.79 4.33
CA LEU A 74 5.90 20.13 3.73
C LEU A 74 5.38 21.20 4.71
N GLY A 75 5.45 20.96 6.03
CA GLY A 75 5.12 21.93 7.08
C GLY A 75 3.62 22.18 7.32
N GLY A 76 2.77 22.03 6.29
CA GLY A 76 1.31 22.09 6.39
C GLY A 76 0.56 21.09 5.51
N THR A 77 1.26 20.45 4.56
CA THR A 77 0.74 19.39 3.71
C THR A 77 1.67 18.19 3.72
N THR A 78 1.16 17.08 3.21
CA THR A 78 1.94 15.87 3.06
C THR A 78 2.75 15.92 1.77
N GLY A 79 4.05 15.64 1.87
CA GLY A 79 4.92 15.39 0.71
C GLY A 79 4.94 13.90 0.34
N GLY A 80 5.92 13.51 -0.48
CA GLY A 80 6.05 12.13 -0.89
C GLY A 80 7.12 11.90 -1.94
N ASP A 81 7.55 10.65 -2.06
CA ASP A 81 8.53 10.20 -3.05
C ASP A 81 7.80 9.35 -4.12
N GLY A 82 6.86 9.97 -4.84
CA GLY A 82 5.97 9.29 -5.81
C GLY A 82 6.68 8.45 -6.87
N GLU A 83 7.92 8.80 -7.24
CA GLU A 83 8.77 8.01 -8.14
C GLU A 83 9.06 6.60 -7.60
N LEU A 84 8.99 6.40 -6.27
CA LEU A 84 9.18 5.11 -5.62
C LEU A 84 7.90 4.27 -5.57
N ALA A 85 6.70 4.84 -5.83
CA ALA A 85 5.46 4.07 -5.77
C ALA A 85 5.45 2.89 -6.77
N PRO A 86 5.83 3.07 -8.06
CA PRO A 86 5.98 1.94 -8.97
C PRO A 86 7.05 0.93 -8.54
N VAL A 87 8.11 1.37 -7.85
CA VAL A 87 9.18 0.50 -7.35
C VAL A 87 8.65 -0.40 -6.23
N LEU A 88 7.98 0.18 -5.23
CA LEU A 88 7.42 -0.58 -4.12
C LEU A 88 6.27 -1.49 -4.55
N ALA A 89 5.47 -1.08 -5.54
CA ALA A 89 4.43 -1.94 -6.12
C ALA A 89 5.02 -3.24 -6.69
N ARG A 90 6.13 -3.15 -7.44
CA ARG A 90 6.83 -4.35 -7.96
C ARG A 90 7.34 -5.24 -6.83
N ALA A 91 7.93 -4.66 -5.79
CA ALA A 91 8.44 -5.41 -4.64
C ALA A 91 7.31 -6.13 -3.89
N ALA A 92 6.17 -5.48 -3.68
CA ALA A 92 5.01 -6.07 -3.02
C ALA A 92 4.41 -7.22 -3.83
N VAL A 93 4.25 -7.04 -5.15
CA VAL A 93 3.75 -8.11 -6.03
C VAL A 93 4.70 -9.30 -6.07
N ALA A 94 6.02 -9.07 -6.15
CA ALA A 94 7.00 -10.14 -6.09
C ALA A 94 6.97 -10.88 -4.73
N THR A 95 6.78 -10.16 -3.63
CA THR A 95 6.63 -10.74 -2.28
C THR A 95 5.35 -11.57 -2.16
N GLY A 96 4.30 -11.16 -2.87
CA GLY A 96 3.00 -11.82 -2.94
C GLY A 96 1.95 -11.10 -2.09
N VAL A 97 0.94 -10.59 -2.78
CA VAL A 97 -0.24 -9.89 -2.25
C VAL A 97 -1.45 -10.22 -3.12
N GLU A 98 -2.66 -10.08 -2.58
CA GLU A 98 -3.92 -10.31 -3.28
C GLU A 98 -4.30 -9.13 -4.20
N GLY A 99 -3.60 -8.00 -4.08
CA GLY A 99 -3.74 -6.87 -4.99
C GLY A 99 -2.90 -5.66 -4.59
N VAL A 100 -2.97 -4.63 -5.44
CA VAL A 100 -2.31 -3.33 -5.22
C VAL A 100 -3.35 -2.21 -5.25
N PHE A 101 -3.14 -1.20 -4.40
CA PHE A 101 -3.87 0.06 -4.42
C PHE A 101 -2.90 1.15 -4.89
N MET A 102 -3.35 1.98 -5.83
CA MET A 102 -2.56 3.08 -6.40
C MET A 102 -3.50 4.24 -6.73
N GLU A 103 -3.12 5.45 -6.33
CA GLU A 103 -3.77 6.66 -6.80
C GLU A 103 -3.08 7.22 -8.03
N THR A 104 -3.86 7.86 -8.90
CA THR A 104 -3.38 8.40 -10.16
C THR A 104 -4.11 9.68 -10.52
N HIS A 105 -3.44 10.53 -11.30
CA HIS A 105 -4.01 11.74 -11.86
C HIS A 105 -3.37 12.04 -13.21
N SER A 106 -4.10 12.71 -14.09
CA SER A 106 -3.55 13.15 -15.39
C SER A 106 -2.47 14.24 -15.22
N ASP A 107 -2.53 14.97 -14.11
CA ASP A 107 -1.59 16.03 -13.75
C ASP A 107 -1.36 16.06 -12.23
N PRO A 108 -0.51 15.18 -11.68
CA PRO A 108 -0.31 15.07 -10.22
C PRO A 108 0.13 16.37 -9.56
N ALA A 109 0.78 17.29 -10.28
CA ALA A 109 1.22 18.58 -9.75
C ALA A 109 0.04 19.49 -9.37
N ASN A 110 -1.11 19.33 -10.03
CA ASN A 110 -2.33 20.10 -9.77
C ASN A 110 -3.41 19.28 -9.04
N ALA A 111 -3.07 18.10 -8.51
CA ALA A 111 -4.01 17.32 -7.70
C ALA A 111 -4.36 18.06 -6.39
N MET A 112 -5.63 18.03 -6.00
CA MET A 112 -6.12 18.70 -4.79
C MET A 112 -5.63 18.06 -3.49
N SER A 113 -5.16 16.81 -3.54
CA SER A 113 -4.63 16.07 -2.41
C SER A 113 -3.64 15.01 -2.90
N ASP A 114 -2.63 14.72 -2.07
CA ASP A 114 -1.63 13.67 -2.26
C ASP A 114 -0.91 13.62 -3.63
N GLY A 115 -0.95 14.71 -4.40
CA GLY A 115 -0.28 14.83 -5.70
C GLY A 115 1.16 14.33 -5.75
N PRO A 116 2.03 14.67 -4.78
CA PRO A 116 3.42 14.17 -4.74
C PRO A 116 3.57 12.64 -4.66
N ASN A 117 2.50 11.91 -4.33
CA ASN A 117 2.49 10.45 -4.20
C ASN A 117 1.83 9.75 -5.39
N GLN A 118 1.06 10.47 -6.21
CA GLN A 118 0.24 9.88 -7.26
C GLN A 118 1.08 9.49 -8.48
N ILE A 119 0.72 8.37 -9.09
CA ILE A 119 1.35 7.91 -10.34
C ILE A 119 0.68 8.63 -11.51
N PRO A 120 1.42 9.27 -12.44
CA PRO A 120 0.82 9.86 -13.65
C PRO A 120 -0.02 8.82 -14.42
N LEU A 121 -1.24 9.20 -14.82
CA LEU A 121 -2.20 8.29 -15.45
C LEU A 121 -1.65 7.62 -16.72
N GLU A 122 -0.86 8.35 -17.50
CA GLU A 122 -0.24 7.85 -18.73
C GLU A 122 0.72 6.67 -18.49
N PHE A 123 1.26 6.50 -17.28
CA PHE A 123 2.17 5.39 -16.94
C PHE A 123 1.45 4.16 -16.37
N MET A 124 0.13 4.24 -16.15
CA MET A 124 -0.61 3.21 -15.44
C MET A 124 -0.64 1.88 -16.20
N GLU A 125 -0.91 1.91 -17.51
CA GLU A 125 -0.97 0.70 -18.33
C GLU A 125 0.35 -0.08 -18.31
N ASP A 126 1.45 0.60 -18.62
CA ASP A 126 2.80 0.03 -18.59
C ASP A 126 3.17 -0.55 -17.22
N LEU A 127 2.75 0.11 -16.14
CA LEU A 127 2.97 -0.39 -14.79
C LEU A 127 2.17 -1.66 -14.55
N LEU A 128 0.88 -1.68 -14.87
CA LEU A 128 0.01 -2.84 -14.65
C LEU A 128 0.48 -4.07 -15.43
N VAL A 129 0.90 -3.89 -16.69
CA VAL A 129 1.49 -4.98 -17.51
C VAL A 129 2.71 -5.57 -16.81
N LYS A 130 3.61 -4.73 -16.29
CA LYS A 130 4.80 -5.18 -15.55
C LYS A 130 4.42 -5.89 -14.24
N LEU A 131 3.45 -5.38 -13.49
CA LEU A 131 3.00 -6.00 -12.24
C LEU A 131 2.40 -7.39 -12.49
N ILE A 132 1.57 -7.55 -13.53
CA ILE A 132 1.02 -8.85 -13.91
C ILE A 132 2.14 -9.82 -14.30
N ALA A 133 3.11 -9.38 -15.09
CA ALA A 133 4.24 -10.22 -15.48
C ALA A 133 5.08 -10.69 -14.27
N ILE A 134 5.33 -9.79 -13.30
CA ILE A 134 6.03 -10.14 -12.06
C ILE A 134 5.20 -11.12 -11.23
N HIS A 135 3.88 -10.89 -11.12
CA HIS A 135 2.99 -11.79 -10.40
C HIS A 135 3.05 -13.21 -10.95
N HIS A 136 2.92 -13.36 -12.28
CA HIS A 136 3.02 -14.67 -12.94
C HIS A 136 4.39 -15.31 -12.76
N ALA A 137 5.48 -14.54 -12.85
CA ALA A 137 6.82 -15.09 -12.70
C ALA A 137 7.15 -15.55 -11.26
N ALA A 138 6.56 -14.90 -10.26
CA ALA A 138 6.84 -15.19 -8.85
C ALA A 138 5.89 -16.22 -8.23
N HIS A 139 4.64 -16.32 -8.71
CA HIS A 139 3.56 -17.09 -8.06
C HIS A 139 2.75 -17.99 -9.00
N GLY A 140 3.01 -17.96 -10.31
CA GLY A 140 2.32 -18.74 -11.34
C GLY A 140 3.01 -20.05 -11.72
#